data_AF-A0A9X0D0M9-F1
#
_entry.id   AF-A0A9X0D0M9-F1
#
_cell.length_a   1.000
_cell.length_b   1.000
_cell.length_c   1.000
_cell.angle_alpha   90.00
_cell.angle_beta   90.00
_cell.angle_gamma   90.00
#
_symmetry.space_group_name_H-M   'P 1'
#
loop_
_entity.id
_entity.type
_entity.pdbx_description
1 polymer ?
#
loop_
_entity_poly.entity_id
_entity_poly.type
_entity_poly.pdbx_seq_one_letter_code
_entity_poly.pdbx_strand_id
1 'polypeptide(L)'
;MPARSCSVKIADRVIYEFDGNVFDIASLADMVEEVIWVLPERINGKRDMAKFYDVSEAYSILSMETVLNSRYDFFEELPFADCIYSFESRKSLHGRLCVLGKNDFAAIFSSEPYILTIGCTGERAFLIDTHTGSLLVEKDNAHSMRKSLCIWLWERLQSAGVKQGTGQSLSLDTKTRSV
;
A
#
# COMPACT_ATOMS: atom_id res chain seq x y z
N MET A 1 -8.33 10.18 -9.70
CA MET A 1 -8.78 9.64 -8.40
C MET A 1 -7.74 9.96 -7.33
N PRO A 2 -8.11 10.13 -6.04
CA PRO A 2 -7.16 10.39 -4.95
C PRO A 2 -6.48 9.09 -4.48
N ALA A 3 -5.82 8.38 -5.39
CA ALA A 3 -5.24 7.05 -5.15
C ALA A 3 -4.37 7.00 -3.89
N ARG A 4 -3.54 8.03 -3.64
CA ARG A 4 -2.68 8.12 -2.45
C ARG A 4 -3.44 8.04 -1.13
N SER A 5 -4.51 8.83 -0.99
CA SER A 5 -5.27 8.90 0.24
C SER A 5 -6.12 7.65 0.42
N CYS A 6 -6.65 7.08 -0.67
CA CYS A 6 -7.30 5.78 -0.61
C CYS A 6 -6.33 4.70 -0.14
N SER A 7 -5.10 4.67 -0.68
CA SER A 7 -4.08 3.70 -0.27
C SER A 7 -3.72 3.80 1.21
N VAL A 8 -3.55 5.02 1.74
CA VAL A 8 -3.32 5.23 3.18
C VAL A 8 -4.51 4.76 4.00
N LYS A 9 -5.73 5.13 3.63
CA LYS A 9 -6.92 4.73 4.40
C LYS A 9 -7.17 3.21 4.37
N ILE A 10 -6.90 2.56 3.25
CA ILE A 10 -6.98 1.11 3.11
C ILE A 10 -5.93 0.44 4.00
N ALA A 11 -4.68 0.91 3.98
CA ALA A 11 -3.63 0.40 4.87
C ALA A 11 -4.01 0.54 6.35
N ASP A 12 -4.53 1.71 6.76
CA ASP A 12 -5.04 1.95 8.11
C ASP A 12 -6.17 0.99 8.50
N ARG A 13 -7.15 0.75 7.64
CA ARG A 13 -8.24 -0.21 7.93
C ARG A 13 -7.70 -1.63 8.07
N VAL A 14 -6.84 -2.07 7.16
CA VAL A 14 -6.24 -3.40 7.22
C VAL A 14 -5.43 -3.60 8.51
N ILE A 15 -4.58 -2.63 8.88
CA ILE A 15 -3.77 -2.73 10.11
C ILE A 15 -4.65 -2.65 11.37
N TYR A 16 -5.72 -1.88 11.34
CA TYR A 16 -6.70 -1.84 12.43
C TYR A 16 -7.37 -3.21 12.63
N GLU A 17 -7.72 -3.89 11.55
CA GLU A 17 -8.38 -5.20 11.57
C GLU A 17 -7.45 -6.37 11.95
N PHE A 18 -6.13 -6.24 11.79
CA PHE A 18 -5.14 -7.24 12.25
C PHE A 18 -5.24 -7.56 13.75
N ASP A 19 -5.77 -6.65 14.56
CA ASP A 19 -5.81 -6.81 16.02
C ASP A 19 -6.96 -7.71 16.54
N GLY A 20 -7.77 -8.36 15.69
CA GLY A 20 -8.86 -9.16 16.24
C GLY A 20 -9.67 -10.12 15.37
N ASN A 21 -9.47 -10.24 14.06
CA ASN A 21 -10.37 -11.07 13.22
C ASN A 21 -9.70 -11.94 12.16
N VAL A 22 -10.43 -12.98 11.75
CA VAL A 22 -10.13 -13.75 10.53
C VAL A 22 -10.27 -12.83 9.33
N PHE A 23 -9.19 -12.68 8.56
CA PHE A 23 -9.20 -11.87 7.34
C PHE A 23 -10.09 -12.50 6.27
N ASP A 24 -11.24 -11.89 6.03
CA ASP A 24 -12.17 -12.27 4.97
C ASP A 24 -11.99 -11.41 3.71
N ILE A 25 -11.90 -12.06 2.56
CA ILE A 25 -11.64 -11.40 1.27
C ILE A 25 -12.85 -10.58 0.82
N ALA A 26 -14.07 -11.07 1.07
CA ALA A 26 -15.27 -10.31 0.71
C ALA A 26 -15.35 -9.02 1.53
N SER A 27 -15.13 -9.13 2.84
CA SER A 27 -15.03 -7.97 3.73
C SER A 27 -13.95 -6.97 3.30
N LEU A 28 -12.79 -7.45 2.85
CA LEU A 28 -11.72 -6.59 2.32
C LEU A 28 -12.15 -5.86 1.04
N ALA A 29 -12.78 -6.56 0.10
CA ALA A 29 -13.23 -5.97 -1.17
C ALA A 29 -14.27 -4.88 -0.93
N ASP A 30 -15.27 -5.14 -0.08
CA ASP A 30 -16.31 -4.18 0.29
C ASP A 30 -15.69 -2.94 0.96
N MET A 31 -14.71 -3.16 1.85
CA MET A 31 -13.96 -2.07 2.51
C MET A 31 -13.19 -1.21 1.50
N VAL A 32 -12.49 -1.84 0.55
CA VAL A 32 -11.74 -1.12 -0.50
C VAL A 32 -12.69 -0.28 -1.35
N GLU A 33 -13.81 -0.85 -1.76
CA GLU A 33 -14.82 -0.16 -2.56
C GLU A 33 -15.42 1.04 -1.80
N GLU A 34 -15.80 0.87 -0.54
CA GLU A 34 -16.31 1.97 0.31
C GLU A 34 -15.29 3.12 0.40
N VAL A 35 -14.01 2.80 0.66
CA VAL A 35 -12.96 3.82 0.76
C VAL A 35 -12.79 4.55 -0.57
N ILE A 36 -12.77 3.85 -1.70
CA ILE A 36 -12.57 4.44 -3.02
C ILE A 36 -13.73 5.37 -3.39
N TRP A 37 -14.96 5.01 -3.05
CA TRP A 37 -16.13 5.83 -3.36
C TRP A 37 -16.31 7.03 -2.42
N VAL A 38 -16.18 6.82 -1.12
CA VAL A 38 -16.60 7.81 -0.11
C VAL A 38 -15.48 8.76 0.29
N LEU A 39 -14.24 8.26 0.38
CA LEU A 39 -13.13 9.08 0.86
C LEU A 39 -12.89 10.34 0.00
N PRO A 40 -12.90 10.29 -1.34
CA PRO A 40 -12.64 11.45 -2.17
C PRO A 40 -13.50 12.67 -1.83
N GLU A 41 -14.80 12.45 -1.55
CA GLU A 41 -15.74 13.54 -1.24
C GLU A 41 -15.32 14.33 0.00
N ARG A 42 -14.71 13.66 0.98
CA ARG A 42 -14.30 14.27 2.25
C ARG A 42 -13.00 15.05 2.14
N ILE A 43 -12.06 14.58 1.32
CA ILE A 43 -10.68 15.09 1.33
C ILE A 43 -10.30 15.89 0.08
N ASN A 44 -11.06 15.81 -1.03
CA ASN A 44 -10.67 16.40 -2.30
C ASN A 44 -10.39 17.91 -2.21
N GLY A 45 -11.14 18.65 -1.39
CA GLY A 45 -10.94 20.08 -1.17
C GLY A 45 -9.70 20.44 -0.33
N LYS A 46 -8.98 19.45 0.20
CA LYS A 46 -7.81 19.63 1.08
C LYS A 46 -6.49 19.21 0.42
N ARG A 47 -6.57 18.50 -0.71
CA ARG A 47 -5.40 17.90 -1.38
C ARG A 47 -4.62 18.96 -2.15
N ASP A 48 -3.29 18.89 -2.03
CA ASP A 48 -2.41 19.59 -2.97
C ASP A 48 -2.32 18.78 -4.27
N MET A 49 -2.81 19.38 -5.36
CA MET A 49 -2.76 18.78 -6.68
C MET A 49 -1.35 18.82 -7.28
N ALA A 50 -0.37 19.53 -6.70
CA ALA A 50 1.03 19.42 -7.10
C ALA A 50 1.72 18.16 -6.53
N LYS A 51 1.11 17.50 -5.54
CA LYS A 51 1.73 16.41 -4.75
C LYS A 51 1.11 15.04 -5.02
N PHE A 52 0.82 14.72 -6.29
CA PHE A 52 0.05 13.54 -6.69
C PHE A 52 0.50 12.21 -6.06
N TYR A 53 1.80 12.04 -5.81
CA TYR A 53 2.41 10.79 -5.33
C TYR A 53 3.02 10.90 -3.92
N ASP A 54 2.79 12.02 -3.21
CA ASP A 54 3.28 12.22 -1.85
C ASP A 54 2.34 11.54 -0.84
N VAL A 55 2.67 10.29 -0.48
CA VAL A 55 1.91 9.51 0.49
C VAL A 55 1.96 10.13 1.89
N SER A 56 3.06 10.83 2.23
CA SER A 56 3.21 11.52 3.52
C SER A 56 2.24 12.70 3.66
N GLU A 57 2.04 13.46 2.59
CA GLU A 57 1.03 14.52 2.54
C GLU A 57 -0.37 13.95 2.67
N ALA A 58 -0.65 12.83 2.01
CA ALA A 58 -1.94 12.14 2.14
C ALA A 58 -2.20 11.67 3.59
N TYR A 59 -1.21 11.05 4.23
CA TYR A 59 -1.30 10.66 5.64
C TYR A 59 -1.57 11.86 6.56
N SER A 60 -0.84 12.96 6.35
CA SER A 60 -1.00 14.18 7.15
C SER A 60 -2.42 14.73 7.04
N ILE A 61 -2.99 14.81 5.84
CA ILE A 61 -4.37 15.25 5.62
C ILE A 61 -5.36 14.33 6.34
N LEU A 62 -5.24 13.01 6.18
CA LEU A 62 -6.15 12.04 6.79
C LEU A 62 -6.09 12.07 8.31
N SER A 63 -4.91 12.29 8.87
CA SER A 63 -4.70 12.45 10.32
C SER A 63 -5.36 13.73 10.85
N MET A 64 -5.14 14.88 10.17
CA MET A 64 -5.75 16.16 10.55
C MET A 64 -7.27 16.14 10.47
N GLU A 65 -7.84 15.46 9.48
CA GLU A 65 -9.28 15.33 9.28
C GLU A 65 -9.91 14.21 10.13
N THR A 66 -9.13 13.58 11.04
CA THR A 66 -9.58 12.50 11.93
C THR A 66 -10.23 11.31 11.20
N VAL A 67 -9.72 11.02 10.00
CA VAL A 67 -10.25 9.94 9.15
C VAL A 67 -9.60 8.60 9.46
N LEU A 68 -8.39 8.58 10.02
CA LEU A 68 -7.64 7.36 10.36
C LEU A 68 -8.20 6.69 11.63
N ASN A 69 -8.18 5.36 11.67
CA ASN A 69 -8.64 4.58 12.82
C ASN A 69 -7.60 4.49 13.94
N SER A 70 -6.32 4.71 13.63
CA SER A 70 -5.24 4.76 14.63
C SER A 70 -4.16 5.76 14.22
N ARG A 71 -3.28 6.09 15.17
CA ARG A 71 -2.07 6.88 14.92
C ARG A 71 -0.91 5.95 14.64
N TYR A 72 -0.23 6.21 13.53
CA TYR A 72 0.93 5.44 13.09
C TYR A 72 2.16 6.35 13.01
N ASP A 73 3.31 5.78 13.32
CA ASP A 73 4.57 6.32 12.87
C ASP A 73 4.70 5.96 11.39
N PHE A 74 4.40 6.93 10.53
CA PHE A 74 4.51 6.81 9.09
C PHE A 74 5.94 7.10 8.66
N PHE A 75 6.55 6.20 7.88
CA PHE A 75 7.89 6.42 7.33
C PHE A 75 8.03 5.84 5.92
N GLU A 76 8.84 6.50 5.10
CA GLU A 76 9.14 6.08 3.74
C GLU A 76 10.47 5.31 3.71
N GLU A 77 10.42 4.08 3.19
CA GLU A 77 11.60 3.29 2.86
C GLU A 77 11.75 3.14 1.35
N LEU A 78 12.95 2.70 0.95
CA LEU A 78 13.33 2.56 -0.46
C LEU A 78 13.07 3.86 -1.25
N PRO A 79 13.47 5.04 -0.76
CA PRO A 79 13.11 6.32 -1.39
C PRO A 79 13.70 6.34 -2.80
N PHE A 80 12.87 6.60 -3.83
CA PHE A 80 13.10 6.77 -5.29
C PHE A 80 14.55 6.73 -5.87
N ALA A 81 15.43 5.86 -5.38
CA ALA A 81 16.86 5.92 -5.64
C ALA A 81 17.25 5.03 -6.81
N ASP A 82 16.51 3.93 -7.00
CA ASP A 82 16.80 2.94 -8.03
C ASP A 82 15.62 2.79 -8.99
N CYS A 83 15.95 2.76 -10.29
CA CYS A 83 15.04 2.40 -11.38
C CYS A 83 14.29 1.10 -11.07
N ILE A 84 12.95 1.12 -11.19
CA ILE A 84 12.03 0.05 -10.77
C ILE A 84 12.31 -1.35 -11.34
N TYR A 85 12.96 -1.43 -12.50
CA TYR A 85 13.33 -2.70 -13.13
C TYR A 85 14.81 -3.05 -13.00
N SER A 86 15.61 -2.24 -12.29
CA SER A 86 16.99 -2.60 -12.00
C SER A 86 17.05 -3.79 -11.04
N PHE A 87 18.11 -4.58 -11.15
CA PHE A 87 18.32 -5.74 -10.28
C PHE A 87 18.37 -5.33 -8.80
N GLU A 88 19.07 -4.25 -8.46
CA GLU A 88 19.18 -3.77 -7.08
C GLU A 88 17.84 -3.28 -6.52
N SER A 89 17.05 -2.53 -7.31
CA SER A 89 15.69 -2.11 -6.92
C SER A 89 14.80 -3.30 -6.60
N ARG A 90 14.82 -4.33 -7.46
CA ARG A 90 14.03 -5.56 -7.27
C ARG A 90 14.49 -6.36 -6.06
N LYS A 91 15.80 -6.49 -5.88
CA LYS A 91 16.42 -7.21 -4.76
C LYS A 91 16.14 -6.51 -3.43
N SER A 92 16.23 -5.19 -3.38
CA SER A 92 15.94 -4.38 -2.19
C SER A 92 14.47 -4.46 -1.80
N LEU A 93 13.55 -4.35 -2.75
CA LEU A 93 12.12 -4.51 -2.50
C LEU A 93 11.80 -5.91 -1.98
N HIS A 94 12.29 -6.95 -2.66
CA HIS A 94 12.09 -8.33 -2.22
C HIS A 94 12.66 -8.58 -0.82
N GLY A 95 13.89 -8.10 -0.57
CA GLY A 95 14.53 -8.19 0.74
C GLY A 95 13.68 -7.52 1.84
N ARG A 96 13.09 -6.36 1.54
CA ARG A 96 12.23 -5.67 2.51
C ARG A 96 10.92 -6.41 2.76
N LEU A 97 10.24 -6.91 1.71
CA LEU A 97 9.03 -7.73 1.86
C LEU A 97 9.31 -9.03 2.62
N CYS A 98 10.51 -9.60 2.51
CA CYS A 98 10.96 -10.72 3.34
C CYS A 98 11.08 -10.37 4.82
N VAL A 99 11.50 -9.16 5.16
CA VAL A 99 11.57 -8.69 6.55
C VAL A 99 10.16 -8.41 7.08
N LEU A 100 9.33 -7.68 6.34
CA LEU A 100 7.97 -7.31 6.73
C LEU A 100 7.07 -8.53 6.88
N GLY A 101 7.07 -9.43 5.89
CA GLY A 101 6.23 -10.62 5.87
C GLY A 101 6.62 -11.69 6.91
N LYS A 102 7.50 -11.39 7.88
CA LYS A 102 7.63 -12.21 9.10
C LYS A 102 6.44 -12.05 10.03
N ASN A 103 5.69 -10.95 9.88
CA ASN A 103 4.45 -10.66 10.58
C ASN A 103 3.40 -10.18 9.56
N ASP A 104 2.17 -10.00 10.04
CA ASP A 104 1.14 -9.30 9.27
C ASP A 104 1.57 -7.84 9.03
N PHE A 105 1.40 -7.36 7.80
CA PHE A 105 1.78 -6.01 7.42
C PHE A 105 0.88 -5.48 6.30
N ALA A 106 0.73 -4.15 6.26
CA ALA A 106 0.27 -3.41 5.10
C ALA A 106 1.27 -2.29 4.82
N ALA A 107 1.53 -2.04 3.54
CA ALA A 107 2.47 -1.06 3.05
C ALA A 107 1.92 -0.39 1.78
N ILE A 108 2.41 0.81 1.50
CA ILE A 108 1.99 1.58 0.32
C ILE A 108 3.17 1.62 -0.64
N PHE A 109 3.02 0.95 -1.77
CA PHE A 109 3.98 0.98 -2.85
C PHE A 109 3.66 2.15 -3.78
N SER A 110 4.65 2.98 -4.08
CA SER A 110 4.52 4.11 -5.01
C SER A 110 5.53 4.02 -6.15
N SER A 111 5.06 4.23 -7.37
CA SER A 111 5.90 4.37 -8.57
C SER A 111 5.06 5.04 -9.64
N GLU A 112 5.44 6.23 -10.10
CA GLU A 112 4.58 7.01 -11.00
C GLU A 112 4.11 6.21 -12.24
N PRO A 113 2.81 6.23 -12.58
CA PRO A 113 1.70 6.92 -11.91
C PRO A 113 0.96 6.10 -10.83
N TYR A 114 1.51 4.96 -10.41
CA TYR A 114 0.88 3.99 -9.52
C TYR A 114 1.11 4.24 -8.05
N ILE A 115 0.04 4.03 -7.28
CA ILE A 115 0.08 3.89 -5.83
C ILE A 115 -0.78 2.68 -5.50
N LEU A 116 -0.20 1.71 -4.82
CA LEU A 116 -0.79 0.42 -4.55
C LEU A 116 -0.67 0.14 -3.05
N THR A 117 -1.69 -0.48 -2.46
CA THR A 117 -1.56 -1.03 -1.10
C THR A 117 -1.21 -2.50 -1.21
N ILE A 118 -0.09 -2.90 -0.62
CA ILE A 118 0.37 -4.30 -0.61
C ILE A 118 0.50 -4.78 0.82
N GLY A 119 0.30 -6.08 1.05
CA GLY A 119 0.47 -6.60 2.39
C GLY A 119 0.30 -8.10 2.49
N CYS A 120 0.39 -8.56 3.74
CA CYS A 120 0.22 -9.95 4.12
C CYS A 120 -0.56 -10.02 5.42
N THR A 121 -1.51 -10.94 5.50
CA THR A 121 -2.23 -11.28 6.73
C THR A 121 -2.72 -12.72 6.74
N GLY A 122 -2.55 -13.40 7.87
CA GLY A 122 -3.09 -14.76 8.05
C GLY A 122 -2.73 -15.71 6.89
N GLU A 123 -1.47 -15.67 6.46
CA GLU A 123 -0.93 -16.43 5.32
C GLU A 123 -1.52 -16.08 3.94
N ARG A 124 -2.05 -14.87 3.78
CA ARG A 124 -2.55 -14.36 2.50
C ARG A 124 -1.84 -13.09 2.12
N ALA A 125 -1.29 -13.06 0.91
CA ALA A 125 -0.81 -11.83 0.30
C ALA A 125 -1.96 -11.11 -0.40
N PHE A 126 -1.93 -9.79 -0.37
CA PHE A 126 -2.83 -8.96 -1.15
C PHE A 126 -2.10 -7.81 -1.82
N LEU A 127 -2.61 -7.40 -2.98
CA LEU A 127 -2.27 -6.19 -3.68
C LEU A 127 -3.55 -5.50 -4.11
N ILE A 128 -3.67 -4.22 -3.80
CA ILE A 128 -4.83 -3.37 -4.05
C ILE A 128 -4.39 -2.21 -4.93
N ASP A 129 -4.92 -2.18 -6.15
CA ASP A 129 -4.77 -1.08 -7.08
C ASP A 129 -5.85 -0.04 -6.80
N THR A 130 -5.46 1.06 -6.14
CA THR A 130 -6.40 2.11 -5.74
C THR A 130 -6.80 3.05 -6.87
N HIS A 131 -6.19 2.92 -8.05
CA HIS A 131 -6.64 3.62 -9.26
C HIS A 131 -7.80 2.90 -9.93
N THR A 132 -7.82 1.57 -9.89
CA THR A 132 -8.85 0.76 -10.54
C THR A 132 -9.84 0.12 -9.56
N GLY A 133 -9.53 0.13 -8.26
CA GLY A 133 -10.23 -0.66 -7.24
C GLY A 133 -9.99 -2.15 -7.36
N SER A 134 -8.98 -2.57 -8.12
CA SER A 134 -8.70 -4.00 -8.29
C SER A 134 -7.99 -4.57 -7.08
N LEU A 135 -8.56 -5.61 -6.50
CA LEU A 135 -7.98 -6.40 -5.43
C LEU A 135 -7.52 -7.74 -6.00
N LEU A 136 -6.28 -8.13 -5.71
CA LEU A 136 -5.83 -9.48 -5.98
C LEU A 136 -5.18 -10.08 -4.73
N VAL A 137 -5.61 -11.30 -4.41
CA VAL A 137 -5.31 -12.01 -3.17
C VAL A 137 -4.77 -13.39 -3.52
N GLU A 138 -3.65 -13.76 -2.93
CA GLU A 138 -3.09 -15.10 -3.05
C GLU A 138 -3.08 -15.79 -1.68
N LYS A 139 -3.53 -17.04 -1.66
CA LYS A 139 -3.36 -17.94 -0.52
C LYS A 139 -2.19 -18.85 -0.85
N ASP A 140 -1.06 -18.66 -0.17
CA ASP A 140 0.13 -19.46 -0.46
C ASP A 140 0.96 -19.75 0.80
N ASN A 141 1.73 -20.83 0.75
CA ASN A 141 2.63 -21.24 1.81
C ASN A 141 3.71 -20.15 2.00
N ALA A 142 3.99 -19.79 3.25
CA ALA A 142 4.66 -18.56 3.68
C ALA A 142 6.01 -18.16 3.02
N HIS A 143 6.63 -18.97 2.16
CA HIS A 143 7.92 -18.64 1.51
C HIS A 143 7.79 -18.12 0.07
N SER A 144 6.83 -18.63 -0.73
CA SER A 144 6.63 -18.18 -2.12
C SER A 144 5.86 -16.86 -2.22
N MET A 145 5.01 -16.57 -1.24
CA MET A 145 4.15 -15.38 -1.21
C MET A 145 4.86 -14.05 -1.48
N ARG A 146 6.06 -13.81 -0.90
CA ARG A 146 6.80 -12.54 -1.08
C ARG A 146 7.34 -12.39 -2.49
N LYS A 147 7.76 -13.52 -3.07
CA LYS A 147 8.21 -13.58 -4.45
C LYS A 147 7.04 -13.38 -5.40
N SER A 148 5.88 -13.97 -5.11
CA SER A 148 4.65 -13.77 -5.87
C SER A 148 4.19 -12.31 -5.85
N LEU A 149 4.17 -11.67 -4.67
CA LEU A 149 3.87 -10.22 -4.54
C LEU A 149 4.78 -9.37 -5.43
N CYS A 150 6.09 -9.66 -5.42
CA CYS A 150 7.04 -8.96 -6.27
C CYS A 150 6.77 -9.18 -7.76
N ILE A 151 6.55 -10.44 -8.17
CA ILE A 151 6.28 -10.80 -9.56
C ILE A 151 5.01 -10.08 -10.05
N TRP A 152 3.92 -10.18 -9.29
CA TRP A 152 2.65 -9.54 -9.60
C TRP A 152 2.78 -8.03 -9.72
N LEU A 153 3.49 -7.41 -8.79
CA LEU A 153 3.76 -5.99 -8.83
C LEU A 153 4.48 -5.60 -10.12
N TRP A 154 5.57 -6.29 -10.47
CA TRP A 154 6.34 -5.96 -11.67
C TRP A 154 5.60 -6.27 -12.97
N GLU A 155 4.87 -7.37 -13.04
CA GLU A 155 4.01 -7.72 -14.18
C GLU A 155 2.92 -6.66 -14.37
N ARG A 156 2.29 -6.21 -13.28
CA ARG A 156 1.29 -5.14 -13.31
C ARG A 156 1.88 -3.84 -13.86
N LEU A 157 3.00 -3.40 -13.31
CA LEU A 157 3.69 -2.18 -13.76
C LEU A 157 4.15 -2.27 -15.22
N GLN A 158 4.66 -3.44 -15.63
CA GLN A 158 5.10 -3.68 -17.01
C GLN A 158 3.92 -3.68 -17.98
N SER A 159 2.81 -4.34 -17.64
CA SER A 159 1.58 -4.34 -18.44
C SER A 159 1.00 -2.94 -18.61
N ALA A 160 1.25 -2.06 -17.63
CA ALA A 160 0.84 -0.66 -17.64
C ALA A 160 1.79 0.28 -18.38
N GLY A 161 2.94 -0.21 -18.87
CA GLY A 161 3.91 0.60 -19.59
C GLY A 161 4.73 1.55 -18.72
N VAL A 162 4.89 1.25 -17.42
CA VAL A 162 5.80 2.02 -16.53
C VAL A 162 7.21 1.96 -17.11
N LYS A 163 7.86 3.12 -17.21
CA LYS A 163 9.19 3.22 -17.82
C LYS A 163 10.25 2.69 -16.87
N GLN A 164 11.32 2.12 -17.43
CA GLN A 164 12.44 1.60 -16.65
C GLN A 164 13.07 2.64 -15.70
N GLY A 165 13.13 3.91 -16.13
CA GLY A 165 13.70 5.01 -15.35
C GLY A 165 12.81 5.53 -14.21
N THR A 166 11.62 4.96 -14.01
CA THR A 166 10.72 5.36 -12.93
C THR A 166 11.29 4.85 -11.60
N GLY A 167 11.37 5.71 -10.60
CA GLY A 167 11.74 5.28 -9.24
C GLY A 167 10.55 4.62 -8.53
N GLN A 168 10.83 3.98 -7.40
CA GLN A 168 9.82 3.40 -6.53
C GLN A 168 10.03 3.88 -5.10
N SER A 169 8.98 3.81 -4.27
CA SER A 169 9.10 3.87 -2.82
C SER A 169 8.13 2.94 -2.13
N LEU A 170 8.42 2.65 -0.86
CA LEU A 170 7.60 1.82 0.00
C LEU A 170 7.35 2.55 1.33
N SER A 171 6.13 3.03 1.52
CA SER A 171 5.74 3.65 2.78
C SER A 171 5.13 2.65 3.74
N LEU A 172 5.42 2.80 5.03
CA LEU A 172 5.04 1.87 6.07
C LEU A 172 4.32 2.60 7.20
N ASP A 173 3.28 1.94 7.71
CA ASP A 173 2.52 2.35 8.88
C ASP A 173 2.86 1.42 10.05
N THR A 174 3.55 1.92 11.06
CA THR A 174 3.75 1.18 12.31
C THR A 174 2.89 1.79 13.41
N LYS A 175 2.03 0.97 14.05
CA LYS A 175 1.21 1.44 15.18
C LYS A 175 2.12 2.01 16.26
N THR A 176 1.86 3.26 16.64
CA THR A 176 2.52 3.88 17.79
C THR A 176 2.12 3.09 19.03
N ARG A 177 3.06 2.42 19.71
CA ARG A 177 2.76 1.80 21.00
C ARG A 177 2.50 2.91 22.00
N SER A 178 1.28 2.98 22.54
CA SER A 178 0.99 3.78 23.73
C SER A 178 1.95 3.34 24.84
N VAL A 179 2.82 4.24 25.30
CA VAL A 179 3.66 4.04 26.49
C VAL A 179 2.79 4.13 27.73
#